data_AF-A0A7S4PPS9-F1
#
_entry.id   AF-A0A7S4PPS9-F1
#
_cell.length_a   1.000
_cell.length_b   1.000
_cell.length_c   1.000
_cell.angle_alpha   90.00
_cell.angle_beta   90.00
_cell.angle_gamma   90.00
#
_symmetry.space_group_name_H-M   'P 1'
#
loop_
_entity.id
_entity.type
_entity.pdbx_description
1 polymer ?
#
loop_
_entity_poly.entity_id
_entity_poly.type
_entity_poly.pdbx_seq_one_letter_code
_entity_poly.pdbx_strand_id
1 'polypeptide(L)'
;KVRSSVLMFVDVLLVIDTHKCSRLLVDYFVDDHVEVMAHLQKHPEQQYMYLKVLADDSSLSSHLTEKEHDLLIELMCKYEPDAVYRFLLAHNDYHPQHCLKIVKSYGLCDAHALLLEKIGDFEGALEVFLDHFTTQFSSLREVIMTSLSKEQSGETERVRDRMSECVEKLEG
;
A
#
# COMPACT_ATOMS: atom_id res chain seq x y z
N LYS A 1 16.29 -34.74 0.05
CA LYS A 1 17.70 -34.26 -0.09
C LYS A 1 17.79 -33.10 -1.05
N VAL A 2 17.48 -33.28 -2.35
CA VAL A 2 17.54 -32.17 -3.33
C VAL A 2 16.58 -31.04 -2.97
N ARG A 3 15.34 -31.36 -2.58
CA ARG A 3 14.33 -30.38 -2.15
C ARG A 3 14.80 -29.47 -1.00
N SER A 4 15.21 -30.06 0.12
CA SER A 4 15.76 -29.31 1.25
C SER A 4 17.02 -28.51 0.89
N SER A 5 17.88 -29.01 0.00
CA SER A 5 19.04 -28.25 -0.49
C SER A 5 18.62 -27.01 -1.28
N VAL A 6 17.61 -27.10 -2.15
CA VAL A 6 17.09 -25.93 -2.89
C VAL A 6 16.52 -24.89 -1.93
N LEU A 7 15.81 -25.32 -0.87
CA LEU A 7 15.31 -24.40 0.16
C LEU A 7 16.44 -23.68 0.91
N MET A 8 17.58 -24.35 1.15
CA MET A 8 18.77 -23.68 1.72
C MET A 8 19.43 -22.67 0.77
N PHE A 9 19.20 -22.78 -0.54
CA PHE A 9 19.71 -21.83 -1.53
C PHE A 9 18.71 -20.73 -1.89
N VAL A 10 17.52 -20.71 -1.27
CA VAL A 10 16.51 -19.68 -1.54
C VAL A 10 17.12 -18.29 -1.37
N ASP A 11 17.85 -18.03 -0.28
CA ASP A 11 18.49 -16.73 -0.04
C ASP A 11 19.37 -16.26 -1.22
N VAL A 12 20.06 -17.17 -1.90
CA VAL A 12 20.88 -16.86 -3.09
C VAL A 12 20.00 -16.60 -4.31
N LEU A 13 18.91 -17.36 -4.47
CA LEU A 13 17.95 -17.18 -5.57
C LEU A 13 17.16 -15.86 -5.43
N LEU A 14 16.88 -15.41 -4.21
CA LEU A 14 16.22 -14.12 -3.94
C LEU A 14 17.04 -12.93 -4.42
N VAL A 15 18.38 -13.02 -4.32
CA VAL A 15 19.28 -11.99 -4.83
C VAL A 15 19.20 -11.88 -6.36
N ILE A 16 18.82 -12.95 -7.05
CA ILE A 16 18.77 -13.00 -8.51
C ILE A 16 17.41 -12.50 -9.03
N ASP A 17 16.31 -13.12 -8.62
CA ASP A 17 14.96 -12.74 -9.09
C ASP A 17 13.87 -13.32 -8.17
N THR A 18 13.23 -12.43 -7.41
CA THR A 18 12.13 -12.71 -6.48
C THR A 18 10.96 -13.42 -7.18
N HIS A 19 10.54 -12.91 -8.34
CA HIS A 19 9.37 -13.42 -9.06
C HIS A 19 9.62 -14.82 -9.66
N LYS A 20 10.75 -15.02 -10.33
CA LYS A 20 11.10 -16.34 -10.89
C LYS A 20 11.33 -17.37 -9.79
N CYS A 21 11.92 -16.96 -8.66
CA CYS A 21 12.06 -17.82 -7.50
C CYS A 21 10.70 -18.26 -6.96
N SER A 22 9.74 -17.33 -6.80
CA SER A 22 8.38 -17.65 -6.37
C SER A 22 7.70 -18.65 -7.30
N ARG A 23 7.82 -18.45 -8.61
CA ARG A 23 7.24 -19.38 -9.59
C ARG A 23 7.85 -20.78 -9.51
N LEU A 24 9.17 -20.87 -9.37
CA LEU A 24 9.85 -22.16 -9.17
C LEU A 24 9.39 -22.86 -7.89
N LEU A 25 9.20 -22.12 -6.79
CA LEU A 25 8.68 -22.68 -5.54
C LEU A 25 7.26 -23.23 -5.73
N VAL A 26 6.40 -22.51 -6.44
CA VAL A 26 5.05 -22.99 -6.76
C VAL A 26 5.10 -24.23 -7.66
N ASP A 27 5.91 -24.23 -8.72
CA ASP A 27 5.95 -25.34 -9.67
C ASP A 27 6.49 -26.66 -9.06
N TYR A 28 7.39 -26.59 -8.07
CA TYR A 28 8.12 -27.77 -7.57
C TYR A 28 7.95 -28.07 -6.06
N PHE A 29 7.44 -27.13 -5.27
CA PHE A 29 7.40 -27.20 -3.80
C PHE A 29 6.02 -26.91 -3.18
N VAL A 30 4.94 -26.89 -3.97
CA VAL A 30 3.56 -26.73 -3.43
C VAL A 30 3.25 -27.79 -2.36
N ASP A 31 3.70 -29.03 -2.52
CA ASP A 31 3.52 -30.09 -1.52
C ASP A 31 4.24 -29.79 -0.18
N ASP A 32 5.30 -28.98 -0.22
CA ASP A 32 6.11 -28.57 0.93
C ASP A 32 5.75 -27.14 1.40
N HIS A 33 4.53 -26.67 1.11
CA HIS A 33 4.07 -25.29 1.36
C HIS A 33 4.41 -24.75 2.75
N VAL A 34 4.19 -25.55 3.80
CA VAL A 34 4.46 -25.17 5.19
C VAL A 34 5.95 -24.89 5.43
N GLU A 35 6.83 -25.72 4.85
CA GLU A 35 8.28 -25.55 4.98
C GLU A 35 8.75 -24.31 4.19
N VAL A 36 8.19 -24.10 2.99
CA VAL A 36 8.46 -22.91 2.18
C VAL A 36 8.06 -21.64 2.95
N MET A 37 6.84 -21.58 3.48
CA MET A 37 6.35 -20.42 4.23
C MET A 37 7.20 -20.11 5.47
N ALA A 38 7.68 -21.13 6.18
CA ALA A 38 8.58 -20.96 7.32
C ALA A 38 9.95 -20.37 6.92
N HIS A 39 10.51 -20.80 5.78
CA HIS A 39 11.77 -20.23 5.28
C HIS A 39 11.59 -18.80 4.77
N LEU A 40 10.47 -18.51 4.10
CA LEU A 40 10.16 -17.20 3.54
C LEU A 40 9.79 -16.15 4.59
N GLN A 41 9.50 -16.52 5.83
CA GLN A 41 9.12 -15.59 6.89
C GLN A 41 10.17 -14.48 7.15
N LYS A 42 11.45 -14.75 6.85
CA LYS A 42 12.54 -13.75 6.96
C LYS A 42 12.58 -12.76 5.80
N HIS A 43 11.86 -13.05 4.71
CA HIS A 43 11.88 -12.33 3.45
C HIS A 43 10.43 -11.96 3.04
N PRO A 44 9.83 -10.94 3.67
CA PRO A 44 8.42 -10.60 3.48
C PRO A 44 8.03 -10.26 2.03
N GLU A 45 8.95 -9.69 1.25
CA GLU A 45 8.73 -9.43 -0.18
C GLU A 45 8.65 -10.74 -0.99
N GLN A 46 9.52 -11.71 -0.70
CA GLN A 46 9.45 -13.02 -1.33
C GLN A 46 8.19 -13.78 -0.90
N GLN A 47 7.84 -13.68 0.38
CA GLN A 47 6.63 -14.28 0.93
C GLN A 47 5.39 -13.73 0.21
N TYR A 48 5.35 -12.42 -0.04
CA TYR A 48 4.32 -11.78 -0.85
C TYR A 48 4.27 -12.35 -2.26
N MET A 49 5.40 -12.39 -2.96
CA MET A 49 5.45 -12.87 -4.34
C MET A 49 5.04 -14.34 -4.47
N TYR A 50 5.44 -15.18 -3.51
CA TYR A 50 5.03 -16.57 -3.45
C TYR A 50 3.52 -16.72 -3.24
N LEU A 51 2.95 -16.04 -2.24
CA LEU A 51 1.51 -16.05 -1.97
C LEU A 51 0.69 -15.48 -3.13
N LYS A 52 1.19 -14.43 -3.80
CA LYS A 52 0.55 -13.83 -4.96
C LYS A 52 0.46 -14.81 -6.13
N VAL A 53 1.56 -15.49 -6.46
CA VAL A 53 1.57 -16.50 -7.54
C VAL A 53 0.63 -17.66 -7.21
N LEU A 54 0.54 -18.08 -5.95
CA LEU A 54 -0.43 -19.10 -5.51
C LEU A 54 -1.88 -18.63 -5.62
N ALA A 55 -2.17 -17.39 -5.24
CA ALA A 55 -3.52 -16.83 -5.27
C ALA A 55 -4.01 -16.59 -6.71
N ASP A 56 -3.11 -16.22 -7.62
CA ASP A 56 -3.43 -16.03 -9.05
C ASP A 56 -3.75 -17.35 -9.76
N ASP A 57 -3.28 -18.49 -9.24
CA ASP A 57 -3.62 -19.82 -9.75
C ASP A 57 -4.86 -20.39 -9.03
N SER A 58 -5.99 -20.39 -9.73
CA SER A 58 -7.28 -20.86 -9.17
C SER A 58 -7.29 -22.33 -8.75
N SER A 59 -6.34 -23.15 -9.22
CA SER A 59 -6.19 -24.53 -8.77
C SER A 59 -5.43 -24.64 -7.44
N LEU A 60 -4.60 -23.64 -7.13
CA LEU A 60 -3.74 -23.61 -5.95
C LEU A 60 -4.27 -22.68 -4.86
N SER A 61 -5.19 -21.76 -5.18
CA SER A 61 -5.78 -20.83 -4.22
C SER A 61 -6.43 -21.55 -3.04
N SER A 62 -6.98 -22.76 -3.23
CA SER A 62 -7.55 -23.57 -2.14
C SER A 62 -6.52 -24.10 -1.13
N HIS A 63 -5.22 -24.02 -1.43
CA HIS A 63 -4.16 -24.38 -0.49
C HIS A 63 -3.88 -23.27 0.54
N LEU A 64 -4.38 -22.05 0.30
CA LEU A 64 -4.20 -20.94 1.20
C LEU A 64 -5.16 -21.04 2.38
N THR A 65 -4.62 -20.90 3.58
CA THR A 65 -5.41 -20.75 4.80
C THR A 65 -5.93 -19.32 4.91
N GLU A 66 -6.98 -19.12 5.72
CA GLU A 66 -7.53 -17.78 6.01
C GLU A 66 -6.46 -16.79 6.51
N LYS A 67 -5.52 -17.28 7.34
CA LYS A 67 -4.40 -16.46 7.84
C LYS A 67 -3.42 -16.06 6.73
N GLU A 68 -3.25 -16.90 5.73
CA GLU A 68 -2.37 -16.62 4.59
C GLU A 68 -3.02 -15.66 3.61
N HIS A 69 -4.35 -15.68 3.48
CA HIS A 69 -5.08 -14.62 2.79
C HIS A 69 -4.95 -13.26 3.50
N ASP A 70 -5.09 -13.24 4.83
CA ASP A 70 -4.89 -12.02 5.62
C ASP A 70 -3.46 -11.49 5.43
N LEU A 71 -2.46 -12.37 5.50
CA LEU A 71 -1.06 -12.01 5.28
C LEU A 71 -0.79 -11.53 3.85
N LEU A 72 -1.38 -12.17 2.84
CA LEU A 72 -1.25 -11.75 1.45
C LEU A 72 -1.76 -10.31 1.27
N ILE A 73 -2.91 -9.98 1.84
CA ILE A 73 -3.50 -8.65 1.75
C ILE A 73 -2.65 -7.63 2.52
N GLU A 74 -2.15 -7.99 3.70
CA GLU A 74 -1.25 -7.13 4.47
C GLU A 74 0.02 -6.80 3.68
N LEU A 75 0.66 -7.81 3.09
CA LEU A 75 1.85 -7.62 2.29
C LEU A 75 1.54 -6.87 0.97
N MET A 76 0.38 -7.10 0.36
CA MET A 76 -0.05 -6.36 -0.83
C MET A 76 -0.24 -4.88 -0.51
N CYS A 77 -0.86 -4.54 0.62
CA CYS A 77 -0.98 -3.15 1.07
C CYS A 77 0.40 -2.49 1.23
N LYS A 78 1.40 -3.25 1.65
CA LYS A 78 2.77 -2.76 1.88
C LYS A 78 3.59 -2.59 0.58
N TYR A 79 3.51 -3.55 -0.34
CA TYR A 79 4.38 -3.62 -1.52
C TYR A 79 3.71 -3.12 -2.80
N GLU A 80 2.40 -3.31 -2.95
CA GLU A 80 1.62 -2.93 -4.14
C GLU A 80 0.24 -2.36 -3.75
N PRO A 81 0.16 -1.21 -3.05
CA PRO A 81 -1.10 -0.65 -2.57
C PRO A 81 -2.11 -0.38 -3.70
N ASP A 82 -1.65 0.03 -4.88
CA ASP A 82 -2.48 0.31 -6.07
C ASP A 82 -3.11 -0.96 -6.70
N ALA A 83 -2.62 -2.14 -6.34
CA ALA A 83 -3.15 -3.41 -6.81
C ALA A 83 -4.26 -3.96 -5.89
N VAL A 84 -4.29 -3.54 -4.61
CA VAL A 84 -5.19 -4.08 -3.58
C VAL A 84 -6.65 -3.98 -4.00
N TYR A 85 -7.10 -2.81 -4.47
CA TYR A 85 -8.49 -2.63 -4.89
C TYR A 85 -8.89 -3.61 -6.01
N ARG A 86 -8.05 -3.74 -7.04
CA ARG A 86 -8.30 -4.64 -8.17
C ARG A 86 -8.30 -6.10 -7.74
N PHE A 87 -7.39 -6.47 -6.83
CA PHE A 87 -7.32 -7.81 -6.28
C PHE A 87 -8.59 -8.18 -5.51
N LEU A 88 -9.05 -7.32 -4.59
CA LEU A 88 -10.26 -7.51 -3.80
C LEU A 88 -11.53 -7.55 -4.66
N LEU A 89 -11.54 -6.85 -5.80
CA LEU A 89 -12.64 -6.91 -6.75
C LEU A 89 -12.70 -8.25 -7.48
N ALA A 90 -11.55 -8.79 -7.88
CA ALA A 90 -11.44 -10.01 -8.69
C ALA A 90 -11.59 -11.31 -7.88
N HIS A 91 -11.21 -11.30 -6.59
CA HIS A 91 -11.21 -12.50 -5.74
C HIS A 91 -12.30 -12.43 -4.67
N ASN A 92 -12.72 -13.58 -4.14
CA ASN A 92 -13.69 -13.67 -3.04
C ASN A 92 -13.28 -14.67 -1.94
N ASP A 93 -12.07 -15.24 -2.01
CA ASP A 93 -11.60 -16.31 -1.11
C ASP A 93 -11.03 -15.79 0.22
N TYR A 94 -11.22 -14.50 0.52
CA TYR A 94 -10.73 -13.84 1.72
C TYR A 94 -11.88 -13.49 2.68
N HIS A 95 -11.56 -13.26 3.96
CA HIS A 95 -12.56 -12.88 4.96
C HIS A 95 -12.74 -11.34 5.03
N PRO A 96 -13.83 -10.75 4.51
CA PRO A 96 -13.91 -9.30 4.30
C PRO A 96 -13.71 -8.46 5.57
N GLN A 97 -14.16 -8.95 6.73
CA GLN A 97 -14.03 -8.23 8.00
C GLN A 97 -12.58 -8.15 8.51
N HIS A 98 -11.74 -9.13 8.20
CA HIS A 98 -10.32 -9.10 8.57
C HIS A 98 -9.56 -8.15 7.66
N CYS A 99 -9.79 -8.28 6.35
CA CYS A 99 -9.20 -7.41 5.33
C CYS A 99 -9.55 -5.94 5.59
N LEU A 100 -10.77 -5.66 6.07
CA LEU A 100 -11.21 -4.31 6.40
C LEU A 100 -10.28 -3.63 7.43
N LYS A 101 -9.89 -4.37 8.47
CA LYS A 101 -8.99 -3.86 9.52
C LYS A 101 -7.59 -3.57 8.98
N ILE A 102 -7.10 -4.43 8.09
CA ILE A 102 -5.78 -4.31 7.45
C ILE A 102 -5.78 -3.10 6.52
N VAL A 103 -6.70 -3.05 5.56
CA VAL A 103 -6.78 -1.98 4.56
C VAL A 103 -6.98 -0.60 5.22
N LYS A 104 -7.76 -0.54 6.32
CA LYS A 104 -7.92 0.66 7.13
C LYS A 104 -6.62 1.13 7.78
N SER A 105 -5.77 0.23 8.27
CA SER A 105 -4.50 0.62 8.91
C SER A 105 -3.48 1.19 7.92
N TYR A 106 -3.57 0.81 6.64
CA TYR A 106 -2.77 1.35 5.55
C TYR A 106 -3.38 2.59 4.88
N GLY A 107 -4.59 3.01 5.27
CA GLY A 107 -5.24 4.22 4.75
C GLY A 107 -5.71 4.11 3.29
N LEU A 108 -5.95 2.89 2.79
CA LEU A 108 -6.38 2.66 1.41
C LEU A 108 -7.91 2.86 1.28
N CYS A 109 -8.33 4.10 1.07
CA CYS A 109 -9.75 4.50 1.06
C CYS A 109 -10.62 3.68 0.09
N ASP A 110 -10.19 3.51 -1.16
CA ASP A 110 -10.98 2.81 -2.19
C ASP A 110 -11.23 1.34 -1.83
N ALA A 111 -10.19 0.65 -1.37
CA ALA A 111 -10.28 -0.74 -0.94
C ALA A 111 -11.08 -0.88 0.37
N HIS A 112 -10.98 0.10 1.27
CA HIS A 112 -11.75 0.11 2.52
C HIS A 112 -13.25 0.25 2.23
N ALA A 113 -13.64 1.19 1.37
CA ALA A 113 -15.02 1.38 0.94
C ALA A 113 -15.57 0.14 0.22
N LEU A 114 -14.79 -0.47 -0.69
CA LEU A 114 -15.19 -1.71 -1.37
C LEU A 114 -15.53 -2.84 -0.39
N LEU A 115 -14.73 -3.00 0.67
CA LEU A 115 -14.97 -4.04 1.67
C LEU A 115 -16.21 -3.74 2.53
N LEU A 116 -16.48 -2.47 2.85
CA LEU A 116 -17.71 -2.06 3.53
C LEU A 116 -18.95 -2.36 2.67
N GLU A 117 -18.89 -2.04 1.37
CA GLU A 117 -19.94 -2.40 0.41
C GLU A 117 -20.18 -3.92 0.37
N LYS A 118 -19.12 -4.73 0.37
CA LYS A 118 -19.24 -6.21 0.38
C LYS A 118 -19.88 -6.76 1.65
N ILE A 119 -19.73 -6.07 2.79
CA ILE A 119 -20.36 -6.46 4.06
C ILE A 119 -21.79 -5.89 4.18
N GLY A 120 -22.20 -5.03 3.25
CA GLY A 120 -23.52 -4.38 3.21
C GLY A 120 -23.59 -3.05 3.97
N ASP A 121 -22.45 -2.51 4.39
CA ASP A 121 -22.34 -1.22 5.08
C ASP A 121 -22.09 -0.08 4.07
N PHE A 122 -23.14 0.28 3.33
CA PHE A 122 -23.06 1.36 2.33
C PHE A 122 -22.92 2.75 2.97
N GLU A 123 -23.48 2.93 4.17
CA GLU A 123 -23.38 4.19 4.92
C GLU A 123 -21.93 4.43 5.35
N GLY A 124 -21.29 3.43 5.94
CA GLY A 124 -19.87 3.49 6.28
C GLY A 124 -18.97 3.69 5.05
N ALA A 125 -19.28 3.03 3.92
CA ALA A 125 -18.53 3.24 2.68
C ALA A 125 -18.60 4.70 2.21
N LEU A 126 -19.78 5.32 2.27
CA LEU A 126 -19.96 6.73 1.91
C LEU A 126 -19.26 7.66 2.90
N GLU A 127 -19.35 7.40 4.21
CA GLU A 127 -18.64 8.16 5.24
C GLU A 127 -17.13 8.19 4.99
N VAL A 128 -16.53 7.04 4.63
CA VAL A 128 -15.10 6.94 4.30
C VAL A 128 -14.72 7.87 3.16
N PHE A 129 -15.54 7.95 2.10
CA PHE A 129 -15.27 8.87 0.99
C PHE A 129 -15.46 10.33 1.38
N LEU A 130 -16.50 10.65 2.15
CA LEU A 130 -16.74 12.03 2.62
C LEU A 130 -15.61 12.52 3.53
N ASP A 131 -15.13 11.67 4.43
CA ASP A 131 -13.99 11.97 5.31
C ASP A 131 -12.70 12.15 4.49
N HIS A 132 -12.47 11.28 3.50
CA HIS A 132 -11.32 11.40 2.60
C HIS A 132 -11.34 12.72 1.83
N PHE A 133 -12.47 13.06 1.20
CA PHE A 133 -12.61 14.32 0.47
C PHE A 133 -12.45 15.53 1.38
N THR A 134 -13.06 15.51 2.57
CA THR A 134 -12.94 16.60 3.54
C THR A 134 -11.50 16.83 3.97
N THR A 135 -10.74 15.76 4.16
CA THR A 135 -9.30 15.82 4.47
C THR A 135 -8.52 16.44 3.30
N GLN A 136 -8.73 15.95 2.08
CA GLN A 136 -8.05 16.46 0.89
C GLN A 136 -8.36 17.94 0.62
N PHE A 137 -9.63 18.36 0.76
CA PHE A 137 -10.03 19.76 0.63
C PHE A 137 -9.40 20.64 1.70
N SER A 138 -9.28 20.14 2.93
CA SER A 138 -8.64 20.87 4.02
C SER A 138 -7.14 21.08 3.75
N SER A 139 -6.44 20.02 3.33
CA SER A 139 -5.03 20.11 2.93
C SER A 139 -4.82 21.06 1.74
N LEU A 140 -5.68 20.98 0.73
CA LEU A 140 -5.64 21.90 -0.40
C LEU A 140 -5.86 23.35 0.04
N ARG A 141 -6.84 23.60 0.93
CA ARG A 141 -7.11 24.93 1.49
C ARG A 141 -5.88 25.49 2.22
N GLU A 142 -5.21 24.68 3.04
CA GLU A 142 -4.00 25.11 3.74
C GLU A 142 -2.86 25.49 2.78
N VAL A 143 -2.64 24.69 1.73
CA VAL A 143 -1.63 24.97 0.71
C VAL A 143 -1.94 26.28 -0.03
N ILE A 144 -3.21 26.52 -0.39
CA ILE A 144 -3.65 27.76 -1.04
C ILE A 144 -3.42 28.96 -0.10
N MET A 145 -3.86 28.88 1.15
CA MET A 145 -3.72 29.98 2.12
C MET A 145 -2.25 30.29 2.41
N THR A 146 -1.39 29.27 2.49
CA THR A 146 0.05 29.44 2.68
C THR A 146 0.70 30.14 1.48
N SER A 147 0.27 29.79 0.26
CA SER A 147 0.79 30.39 -0.98
C SER A 147 0.39 31.86 -1.11
N LEU A 148 -0.87 32.19 -0.82
CA LEU A 148 -1.36 33.57 -0.82
C LEU A 148 -0.65 34.46 0.22
N SER A 149 -0.33 33.90 1.39
CA SER A 149 0.39 34.62 2.44
C SER A 149 1.85 34.93 2.07
N LYS A 150 2.49 34.06 1.28
CA LYS A 150 3.86 34.27 0.78
C LYS A 150 3.94 35.37 -0.27
N GLU A 151 2.93 35.49 -1.13
CA GLU A 151 2.85 36.56 -2.14
C GLU A 151 2.72 37.94 -1.47
N GLN A 152 1.90 38.06 -0.41
CA GLN A 152 1.74 39.33 0.29
C GLN A 152 2.98 39.75 1.10
N SER A 153 3.74 38.80 1.66
CA SER A 153 5.00 39.10 2.37
C SER A 153 6.08 39.61 1.40
N GLY A 154 6.20 39.01 0.21
CA GLY A 154 7.21 39.41 -0.78
C GLY A 154 6.95 40.81 -1.37
N GLU A 155 5.69 41.21 -1.48
CA GLU A 155 5.31 42.53 -2.00
C GLU A 155 5.38 43.62 -0.92
N THR A 156 5.02 43.32 0.34
CA THR A 156 5.18 44.27 1.46
C THR A 156 6.63 44.50 1.87
N GLU A 157 7.51 43.50 1.76
CA GLU A 157 8.95 43.64 2.02
C GLU A 157 9.64 44.47 0.93
N ARG A 158 9.31 44.24 -0.35
CA ARG A 158 9.79 45.08 -1.47
C ARG A 158 9.33 46.53 -1.40
N VAL A 159 8.10 46.78 -0.95
CA VAL A 159 7.60 48.16 -0.76
C VAL A 159 8.30 48.82 0.42
N ARG A 160 8.56 48.10 1.52
CA ARG A 160 9.31 48.62 2.68
C ARG A 160 10.76 48.98 2.33
N ASP A 161 11.45 48.14 1.56
CA ASP A 161 12.83 48.37 1.15
C ASP A 161 12.95 49.59 0.24
N ARG A 162 12.07 49.71 -0.76
CA ARG A 162 12.02 50.88 -1.65
C ARG A 162 11.65 52.17 -0.91
N MET A 163 10.86 52.07 0.16
CA MET A 163 10.46 53.23 0.96
C MET A 163 11.61 53.68 1.88
N SER A 164 12.40 52.77 2.46
CA SER A 164 13.63 53.12 3.19
C SER A 164 14.68 53.78 2.30
N GLU A 165 14.90 53.23 1.09
CA GLU A 165 15.88 53.79 0.14
C GLU A 165 15.48 55.19 -0.35
N CYS A 166 14.18 55.51 -0.39
CA CYS A 166 13.68 56.85 -0.69
C CYS A 166 13.82 57.82 0.50
N VAL A 167 13.69 57.35 1.75
CA VAL A 167 13.87 58.19 2.94
C VAL A 167 15.34 58.59 3.11
N GLU A 168 16.28 57.66 2.92
CA GLU A 168 17.72 57.97 2.98
C GLU A 168 18.17 58.99 1.92
N LYS A 169 17.50 59.02 0.75
CA LYS A 169 17.79 59.99 -0.32
C LYS A 169 17.20 61.39 -0.06
N LEU A 170 16.33 61.57 0.94
CA LEU A 170 15.72 62.85 1.30
C LEU A 170 16.41 63.54 2.48
N GLU A 171 17.16 62.78 3.30
CA GLU A 171 17.86 63.29 4.49
C GLU A 171 19.34 63.65 4.23
N GLY A 172 19.85 63.44 3.02
CA GLY A 172 21.19 63.85 2.56
C GLY A 172 21.15 64.97 1.52
#